data_AF-A0A534IRI6-F1
#
_entry.id   AF-A0A534IRI6-F1
#
_cell.length_a   1.000
_cell.length_b   1.000
_cell.length_c   1.000
_cell.angle_alpha   90.00
_cell.angle_beta   90.00
_cell.angle_gamma   90.00
#
_symmetry.space_group_name_H-M   'P 1'
#
loop_
_entity.id
_entity.type
_entity.pdbx_description
1 polymer ?
#
loop_
_entity_poly.entity_id
_entity_poly.type
_entity_poly.pdbx_seq_one_letter_code
_entity_poly.pdbx_strand_id
1 'polypeptide(L)'
;MGVVPSVPSAMLMALVSAVPQEGPRVPGAPIRATEVRRGAISRPSELQKFLQMNSEERFDLEQMNAVNLQGLVDEARGDRRVLREVVRTAEALLPRVRAETEDPILVGAILRNKTLDWFSRSASDPNWAESMPLRWGGIFHESRVPGGRLSRKLSTRLVTLINRCVEASGAAAFLRAGFTGLFRGSASMASILQFALGSKRPRLTQHVAQAYLDDLATRPRNGDHPLPLERLSEVGTRHGSAEVNMTLAELFRQDGVSSLTILDSRFHPEMSALAIRVVPPKNPDDASTYDLIQSDGQRGPDSRGGEGATADADFGSPWQREDLTKKDWTEVLRAVEKRKGRLDPPPRDNPRERVSYLELRDLVISDPAARKAFLAVRWKGRPSGLGLLCQLLSAGSLAPEVDTDGDYLEAELDHLDKGRADRKAKDGQWKIGNGWTIVREVAKGNVRTYRANGKSGD
;
A
#
# COMPACT_ATOMS: atom_id res chain seq x y z
N MET A 1 -24.07 -6.41 -49.78
CA MET A 1 -23.68 -5.03 -50.17
C MET A 1 -23.57 -4.24 -48.87
N GLY A 2 -22.42 -3.72 -48.42
CA GLY A 2 -21.14 -3.50 -49.08
C GLY A 2 -19.95 -3.78 -48.17
N VAL A 3 -18.80 -3.76 -48.84
CA VAL A 3 -17.47 -4.21 -48.44
C VAL A 3 -16.68 -3.05 -47.82
N VAL A 4 -15.76 -3.41 -46.92
CA VAL A 4 -14.81 -2.57 -46.16
C VAL A 4 -13.82 -1.81 -47.07
N PRO A 5 -13.04 -0.86 -46.53
CA PRO A 5 -11.60 -1.09 -46.64
C PRO A 5 -10.84 -0.92 -45.32
N SER A 6 -10.11 -1.98 -44.99
CA SER A 6 -8.96 -2.01 -44.09
C SER A 6 -7.83 -1.15 -44.62
N VAL A 7 -7.20 -0.34 -43.76
CA VAL A 7 -5.96 0.42 -44.07
C VAL A 7 -4.78 -0.27 -43.39
N PRO A 8 -3.61 -0.41 -44.05
CA PRO A 8 -2.76 -1.60 -43.88
C PRO A 8 -1.60 -1.45 -42.87
N SER A 9 -1.33 -2.56 -42.20
CA SER A 9 -0.16 -2.87 -41.35
C SER A 9 1.19 -2.92 -42.10
N ALA A 10 1.32 -2.25 -43.25
CA ALA A 10 2.46 -2.39 -44.16
C ALA A 10 3.56 -1.33 -43.99
N MET A 11 3.35 -0.26 -43.21
CA MET A 11 4.38 0.79 -43.06
C MET A 11 5.48 0.49 -42.03
N LEU A 12 5.31 -0.51 -41.15
CA LEU A 12 6.31 -0.85 -40.12
C LEU A 12 7.37 -1.89 -40.56
N MET A 13 7.21 -2.53 -41.72
CA MET A 13 8.19 -3.48 -42.27
C MET A 13 9.13 -2.89 -43.33
N ALA A 14 8.94 -1.61 -43.72
CA ALA A 14 9.70 -1.00 -44.82
C ALA A 14 10.94 -0.18 -44.40
N LEU A 15 11.30 -0.13 -43.10
CA LEU A 15 12.48 0.61 -42.63
C LEU A 15 13.67 -0.28 -42.23
N VAL A 16 13.59 -1.59 -42.45
CA VAL A 16 14.73 -2.52 -42.28
C VAL A 16 14.99 -3.27 -43.58
N SER A 17 15.36 -2.54 -44.63
CA SER A 17 16.19 -3.03 -45.73
C SER A 17 16.52 -1.87 -46.66
N ALA A 18 17.68 -1.25 -46.43
CA ALA A 18 18.35 -0.44 -47.45
C ALA A 18 19.83 -0.83 -47.41
N VAL A 19 20.20 -1.75 -48.29
CA VAL A 19 21.58 -2.02 -48.72
C VAL A 19 21.61 -1.69 -50.22
N PRO A 20 22.67 -1.04 -50.74
CA PRO A 20 22.57 -0.06 -51.82
C PRO A 20 22.43 -0.66 -53.21
N GLN A 21 21.89 0.18 -54.10
CA GLN A 21 21.83 0.00 -55.54
C GLN A 21 23.24 0.15 -56.15
N GLU A 22 23.68 -0.83 -56.95
CA GLU A 22 24.74 -0.64 -57.95
C GLU A 22 24.32 -1.27 -59.28
N GLY A 23 24.78 -0.65 -60.38
CA GLY A 23 24.31 -0.80 -61.75
C GLY A 23 24.67 -2.10 -62.49
N PRO A 24 24.69 -2.07 -63.84
CA PRO A 24 24.28 -3.20 -64.67
C PRO A 24 25.30 -4.34 -64.77
N ARG A 25 24.77 -5.57 -64.82
CA ARG A 25 25.46 -6.86 -64.90
C ARG A 25 26.18 -7.07 -66.24
N VAL A 26 27.43 -7.53 -66.16
CA VAL A 26 28.12 -8.34 -67.18
C VAL A 26 28.08 -9.81 -66.70
N PRO A 27 27.86 -10.82 -67.56
CA PRO A 27 27.72 -12.21 -67.12
C PRO A 27 29.05 -12.99 -67.17
N GLY A 28 29.38 -13.68 -66.08
CA GLY A 28 30.44 -14.68 -66.00
C GLY A 28 30.48 -15.34 -64.62
N ALA A 29 30.09 -16.62 -64.55
CA ALA A 29 30.09 -17.51 -63.38
C ALA A 29 31.52 -17.81 -62.83
N PRO A 30 31.77 -18.60 -61.75
CA PRO A 30 30.87 -19.50 -61.01
C PRO A 30 30.98 -19.56 -59.45
N ILE A 31 29.88 -20.06 -58.86
CA ILE A 31 29.70 -20.89 -57.65
C ILE A 31 30.89 -21.00 -56.65
N ARG A 32 30.70 -20.48 -55.43
CA ARG A 32 31.29 -21.03 -54.20
C ARG A 32 30.28 -21.06 -53.06
N ALA A 33 30.33 -22.16 -52.33
CA ALA A 33 29.35 -22.62 -51.36
C ALA A 33 29.11 -21.64 -50.19
N THR A 34 27.83 -21.46 -49.91
CA THR A 34 27.26 -20.88 -48.70
C THR A 34 27.51 -21.79 -47.51
N GLU A 35 28.42 -21.40 -46.61
CA GLU A 35 28.38 -21.89 -45.24
C GLU A 35 27.46 -21.02 -44.40
N VAL A 36 26.34 -21.65 -44.06
CA VAL A 36 25.22 -21.15 -43.28
C VAL A 36 25.68 -20.76 -41.89
N ARG A 37 25.75 -19.44 -41.60
CA ARG A 37 25.69 -18.93 -40.23
C ARG A 37 24.33 -19.32 -39.66
N ARG A 38 24.29 -20.44 -38.92
CA ARG A 38 23.16 -20.85 -38.08
C ARG A 38 22.71 -19.65 -37.27
N GLY A 39 21.44 -19.28 -37.44
CA GLY A 39 20.79 -18.24 -36.67
C GLY A 39 20.87 -18.58 -35.19
N ALA A 40 21.70 -17.84 -34.47
CA ALA A 40 21.45 -17.61 -33.06
C ALA A 40 20.10 -16.90 -32.99
N ILE A 41 19.16 -17.45 -32.23
CA ILE A 41 17.91 -16.78 -31.86
C ILE A 41 18.34 -15.46 -31.20
N SER A 42 18.30 -14.37 -31.98
CA SER A 42 18.79 -13.07 -31.56
C SER A 42 17.92 -12.60 -30.41
N ARG A 43 18.48 -12.50 -29.20
CA ARG A 43 17.82 -11.79 -28.11
C ARG A 43 17.44 -10.40 -28.64
N PRO A 44 16.20 -9.93 -28.42
CA PRO A 44 15.81 -8.58 -28.85
C PRO A 44 16.77 -7.57 -28.19
N SER A 45 17.23 -6.58 -28.96
CA SER A 45 18.12 -5.54 -28.46
C SER A 45 17.45 -4.77 -27.32
N GLU A 46 18.23 -4.18 -26.43
CA GLU A 46 17.69 -3.40 -25.30
C GLU A 46 16.83 -2.24 -25.82
N LEU A 47 17.22 -1.65 -26.95
CA LEU A 47 16.44 -0.65 -27.67
C LEU A 47 15.06 -1.16 -28.08
N GLN A 48 14.97 -2.36 -28.66
CA GLN A 48 13.69 -2.92 -29.09
C GLN A 48 12.76 -3.18 -27.90
N LYS A 49 13.29 -3.69 -26.79
CA LYS A 49 12.51 -3.90 -25.56
C LYS A 49 11.98 -2.59 -25.00
N PHE A 50 12.82 -1.54 -24.96
CA PHE A 50 12.43 -0.24 -24.43
C PHE A 50 11.36 0.44 -25.28
N LEU A 51 11.49 0.42 -26.61
CA LEU A 51 10.52 1.05 -27.52
C LEU A 51 9.16 0.34 -27.55
N GLN A 52 9.11 -0.94 -27.16
CA GLN A 52 7.85 -1.70 -27.01
C GLN A 52 7.13 -1.41 -25.68
N MET A 53 7.74 -0.68 -24.74
CA MET A 53 7.09 -0.34 -23.48
C MET A 53 6.01 0.71 -23.70
N ASN A 54 4.81 0.40 -23.22
CA ASN A 54 3.67 1.31 -23.21
C ASN A 54 3.37 1.74 -21.76
N SER A 55 3.02 3.02 -21.58
CA SER A 55 2.57 3.57 -20.29
C SER A 55 1.17 3.11 -19.89
N GLU A 56 0.35 2.63 -20.85
CA GLU A 56 -1.06 2.28 -20.64
C GLU A 56 -1.29 0.77 -20.52
N GLU A 57 -0.71 -0.03 -21.41
CA GLU A 57 -0.87 -1.48 -21.43
C GLU A 57 0.43 -2.20 -21.01
N ARG A 58 0.31 -3.16 -20.07
CA ARG A 58 1.41 -4.04 -19.63
C ARG A 58 2.63 -3.30 -19.05
N PHE A 59 2.42 -2.14 -18.43
CA PHE A 59 3.49 -1.43 -17.73
C PHE A 59 4.04 -2.28 -16.57
N ASP A 60 5.34 -2.61 -16.65
CA ASP A 60 6.07 -3.34 -15.61
C ASP A 60 7.24 -2.49 -15.09
N LEU A 61 7.11 -2.05 -13.85
CA LEU A 61 8.10 -1.24 -13.15
C LEU A 61 9.45 -1.96 -12.98
N GLU A 62 9.46 -3.28 -12.77
CA GLU A 62 10.71 -4.05 -12.68
C GLU A 62 11.38 -4.18 -14.03
N GLN A 63 10.60 -4.46 -15.08
CA GLN A 63 11.13 -4.57 -16.44
C GLN A 63 11.77 -3.24 -16.86
N MET A 64 11.11 -2.12 -16.56
CA MET A 64 11.67 -0.79 -16.76
C MET A 64 12.95 -0.56 -15.94
N ASN A 65 12.97 -0.95 -14.66
CA ASN A 65 14.14 -0.75 -13.81
C ASN A 65 15.38 -1.54 -14.30
N ALA A 66 15.14 -2.71 -14.90
CA ALA A 66 16.17 -3.60 -15.43
C ALA A 66 16.79 -3.12 -16.74
N VAL A 67 16.18 -2.16 -17.45
CA VAL A 67 16.71 -1.68 -18.74
C VAL A 67 18.06 -0.97 -18.56
N ASN A 68 19.04 -1.36 -19.38
CA ASN A 68 20.32 -0.67 -19.45
C ASN A 68 20.19 0.65 -20.23
N LEU A 69 19.78 1.72 -19.54
CA LEU A 69 19.57 3.03 -20.16
C LEU A 69 20.85 3.63 -20.79
N GLN A 70 22.04 3.21 -20.36
CA GLN A 70 23.27 3.63 -21.04
C GLN A 70 23.46 2.90 -22.37
N GLY A 71 23.24 1.58 -22.37
CA GLY A 71 23.24 0.79 -23.60
C GLY A 71 22.27 1.35 -24.64
N LEU A 72 21.09 1.84 -24.23
CA LEU A 72 20.14 2.49 -25.14
C LEU A 72 20.72 3.69 -25.88
N VAL A 73 21.45 4.56 -25.18
CA VAL A 73 22.05 5.76 -25.78
C VAL A 73 23.16 5.38 -26.74
N ASP A 74 23.97 4.38 -26.39
CA ASP A 74 25.07 3.92 -27.23
C ASP A 74 24.56 3.15 -28.47
N GLU A 75 23.52 2.32 -28.33
CA GLU A 75 22.86 1.62 -29.45
C GLU A 75 22.16 2.60 -30.41
N ALA A 76 21.56 3.67 -29.88
CA ALA A 76 20.89 4.70 -30.69
C ALA A 76 21.85 5.78 -31.21
N ARG A 77 23.13 5.76 -30.81
CA ARG A 77 24.09 6.81 -31.15
C ARG A 77 24.31 6.85 -32.66
N GLY A 78 24.15 8.03 -33.25
CA GLY A 78 24.28 8.25 -34.69
C GLY A 78 22.95 8.26 -35.45
N ASP A 79 21.88 7.69 -34.90
CA ASP A 79 20.53 7.78 -35.48
C ASP A 79 19.63 8.76 -34.70
N ARG A 80 19.48 9.96 -35.27
CA ARG A 80 18.65 11.03 -34.69
C ARG A 80 17.15 10.71 -34.67
N ARG A 81 16.66 9.77 -35.48
CA ARG A 81 15.24 9.35 -35.45
C ARG A 81 15.02 8.45 -34.24
N VAL A 82 15.89 7.46 -34.06
CA VAL A 82 15.84 6.53 -32.92
C VAL A 82 16.02 7.27 -31.60
N LEU A 83 16.99 8.18 -31.50
CA LEU A 83 17.19 8.99 -30.28
C LEU A 83 15.94 9.82 -29.91
N ARG A 84 15.21 10.34 -30.91
CA ARG A 84 13.94 11.06 -30.68
C ARG A 84 12.83 10.14 -30.19
N GLU A 85 12.76 8.93 -30.73
CA GLU A 85 11.78 7.94 -30.32
C GLU A 85 12.02 7.49 -28.87
N VAL A 86 13.28 7.22 -28.50
CA VAL A 86 13.68 6.91 -27.12
C VAL A 86 13.26 8.03 -26.16
N VAL A 87 13.46 9.29 -26.52
CA VAL A 87 13.02 10.43 -25.70
C VAL A 87 11.49 10.46 -25.57
N ARG A 88 10.75 10.29 -26.67
CA ARG A 88 9.28 10.28 -26.64
C ARG A 88 8.75 9.17 -25.73
N THR A 89 9.33 7.98 -25.82
CA THR A 89 8.97 6.84 -24.96
C THR A 89 9.32 7.11 -23.50
N ALA A 90 10.51 7.64 -23.22
CA ALA A 90 10.90 8.02 -21.86
C ALA A 90 10.00 9.11 -21.25
N GLU A 91 9.61 10.11 -22.04
CA GLU A 91 8.68 11.17 -21.62
C GLU A 91 7.26 10.65 -21.36
N ALA A 92 6.79 9.67 -22.14
CA ALA A 92 5.49 9.04 -21.91
C ALA A 92 5.49 8.17 -20.63
N LEU A 93 6.60 7.49 -20.34
CA LEU A 93 6.71 6.58 -19.20
C LEU A 93 6.99 7.31 -17.88
N LEU A 94 7.67 8.47 -17.91
CA LEU A 94 8.08 9.20 -16.71
C LEU A 94 6.93 9.60 -15.77
N PRO A 95 5.78 10.16 -16.24
CA PRO A 95 4.65 10.46 -15.36
C PRO A 95 4.12 9.22 -14.64
N ARG A 96 4.04 8.08 -15.34
CA ARG A 96 3.56 6.82 -14.77
C ARG A 96 4.53 6.29 -13.72
N VAL A 97 5.84 6.28 -14.01
CA VAL A 97 6.88 5.90 -13.04
C VAL A 97 6.81 6.76 -11.78
N ARG A 98 6.57 8.08 -11.92
CA ARG A 98 6.42 8.95 -10.75
C ARG A 98 5.14 8.66 -9.97
N ALA A 99 4.01 8.47 -10.63
CA ALA A 99 2.79 8.09 -9.95
C ALA A 99 3.00 6.84 -9.08
N GLU A 100 3.59 5.79 -9.65
CA GLU A 100 3.83 4.52 -8.94
C GLU A 100 4.92 4.59 -7.86
N THR A 101 5.94 5.45 -8.02
CA THR A 101 7.09 5.52 -7.07
C THR A 101 6.99 6.64 -6.05
N GLU A 102 6.02 7.55 -6.17
CA GLU A 102 5.92 8.75 -5.33
C GLU A 102 4.57 8.86 -4.59
N ASP A 103 3.50 8.22 -5.06
CA ASP A 103 2.22 8.13 -4.33
C ASP A 103 2.30 7.08 -3.20
N PRO A 104 2.14 7.45 -1.92
CA PRO A 104 2.20 6.52 -0.80
C PRO A 104 1.28 5.29 -0.93
N ILE A 105 0.10 5.45 -1.54
CA ILE A 105 -0.87 4.37 -1.71
C ILE A 105 -0.32 3.33 -2.69
N LEU A 106 0.19 3.79 -3.84
CA LEU A 106 0.77 2.92 -4.87
C LEU A 106 2.08 2.31 -4.41
N VAL A 107 2.94 3.09 -3.73
CA VAL A 107 4.18 2.60 -3.12
C VAL A 107 3.86 1.48 -2.14
N GLY A 108 2.91 1.67 -1.22
CA GLY A 108 2.48 0.63 -0.28
C GLY A 108 1.96 -0.63 -0.98
N ALA A 109 1.19 -0.48 -2.06
CA ALA A 109 0.71 -1.61 -2.87
C ALA A 109 1.85 -2.38 -3.55
N ILE A 110 2.83 -1.67 -4.12
CA ILE A 110 4.02 -2.29 -4.72
C ILE A 110 4.83 -3.03 -3.66
N LEU A 111 5.07 -2.41 -2.50
CA LEU A 111 5.81 -3.04 -1.40
C LEU A 111 5.12 -4.32 -0.91
N ARG A 112 3.79 -4.33 -0.80
CA ARG A 112 3.02 -5.56 -0.49
C ARG A 112 3.24 -6.64 -1.54
N ASN A 113 3.14 -6.30 -2.83
CA ASN A 113 3.38 -7.24 -3.93
C ASN A 113 4.83 -7.80 -3.91
N LYS A 114 5.83 -6.96 -3.61
CA LYS A 114 7.23 -7.40 -3.48
C LYS A 114 7.47 -8.26 -2.23
N THR A 115 6.77 -7.95 -1.14
CA THR A 115 6.82 -8.77 0.08
C THR A 115 6.22 -10.15 -0.16
N LEU A 116 5.10 -10.22 -0.90
CA LEU A 116 4.50 -11.48 -1.33
C LEU A 116 5.44 -12.29 -2.21
N ASP A 117 6.12 -11.62 -3.15
CA ASP A 117 7.11 -12.23 -4.03
C ASP A 117 8.31 -12.79 -3.25
N TRP A 118 8.81 -12.01 -2.31
CA TRP A 118 9.85 -12.42 -1.37
C TRP A 118 9.40 -13.63 -0.54
N PHE A 119 8.20 -13.60 0.05
CA PHE A 119 7.70 -14.69 0.88
C PHE A 119 7.62 -16.02 0.10
N SER A 120 7.13 -15.93 -1.14
CA SER A 120 6.84 -17.08 -1.98
C SER A 120 8.09 -17.68 -2.64
N ARG A 121 9.03 -16.85 -3.11
CA ARG A 121 10.15 -17.31 -3.96
C ARG A 121 11.52 -17.29 -3.29
N SER A 122 11.75 -16.39 -2.34
CA SER A 122 13.12 -16.11 -1.88
C SER A 122 13.80 -17.29 -1.18
N ALA A 123 13.05 -18.14 -0.47
CA ALA A 123 13.60 -19.33 0.18
C ALA A 123 14.01 -20.43 -0.83
N SER A 124 13.35 -20.48 -1.99
CA SER A 124 13.57 -21.50 -3.02
C SER A 124 14.55 -21.06 -4.12
N ASP A 125 14.83 -19.76 -4.23
CA ASP A 125 15.71 -19.21 -5.26
C ASP A 125 17.15 -19.07 -4.75
N PRO A 126 18.09 -19.93 -5.18
CA PRO A 126 19.48 -19.86 -4.73
C PRO A 126 20.19 -18.59 -5.19
N ASN A 127 19.68 -17.91 -6.23
CA ASN A 127 20.26 -16.69 -6.78
C ASN A 127 19.54 -15.43 -6.28
N TRP A 128 18.67 -15.54 -5.27
CA TRP A 128 17.87 -14.41 -4.77
C TRP A 128 18.75 -13.21 -4.40
N ALA A 129 19.72 -13.44 -3.50
CA ALA A 129 20.58 -12.40 -2.95
C ALA A 129 21.51 -11.75 -3.99
N GLU A 130 21.77 -12.42 -5.12
CA GLU A 130 22.58 -11.88 -6.21
C GLU A 130 21.73 -11.11 -7.23
N SER A 131 20.52 -11.61 -7.53
CA SER A 131 19.68 -11.11 -8.61
C SER A 131 18.71 -10.01 -8.16
N MET A 132 18.04 -10.17 -7.02
CA MET A 132 16.99 -9.25 -6.60
C MET A 132 17.51 -7.86 -6.24
N PRO A 133 18.68 -7.68 -5.61
CA PRO A 133 19.20 -6.33 -5.37
C PRO A 133 19.44 -5.55 -6.66
N LEU A 134 19.82 -6.22 -7.76
CA LEU A 134 19.99 -5.57 -9.07
C LEU A 134 18.64 -5.22 -9.72
N ARG A 135 17.60 -6.03 -9.48
CA ARG A 135 16.25 -5.82 -10.04
C ARG A 135 15.45 -4.78 -9.27
N TRP A 136 15.60 -4.73 -7.95
CA TRP A 136 14.81 -3.89 -7.05
C TRP A 136 15.55 -2.62 -6.59
N GLY A 137 16.88 -2.61 -6.70
CA GLY A 137 17.71 -1.47 -6.36
C GLY A 137 17.41 -0.27 -7.25
N GLY A 138 17.10 0.87 -6.64
CA GLY A 138 16.90 2.13 -7.35
C GLY A 138 15.47 2.40 -7.82
N ILE A 139 14.48 1.59 -7.43
CA ILE A 139 13.07 1.82 -7.83
C ILE A 139 12.54 3.12 -7.21
N PHE A 140 12.59 3.23 -5.88
CA PHE A 140 12.00 4.35 -5.13
C PHE A 140 13.02 5.43 -4.76
N HIS A 141 14.22 5.02 -4.38
CA HIS A 141 15.31 5.91 -3.95
C HIS A 141 16.66 5.33 -4.37
N GLU A 142 17.75 6.08 -4.18
CA GLU A 142 19.09 5.54 -4.44
C GLU A 142 19.37 4.31 -3.56
N SER A 143 19.96 3.28 -4.15
CA SER A 143 20.26 2.01 -3.49
C SER A 143 21.67 1.54 -3.84
N ARG A 144 22.38 1.05 -2.83
CA ARG A 144 23.67 0.37 -3.02
C ARG A 144 23.42 -1.09 -3.31
N VAL A 145 23.70 -1.49 -4.54
CA VAL A 145 23.57 -2.88 -5.01
C VAL A 145 24.91 -3.63 -4.84
N PRO A 146 24.90 -4.97 -4.81
CA PRO A 146 26.11 -5.79 -4.75
C PRO A 146 27.15 -5.38 -5.81
N GLY A 147 28.43 -5.42 -5.44
CA GLY A 147 29.52 -4.91 -6.27
C GLY A 147 29.76 -3.39 -6.16
N GLY A 148 29.17 -2.72 -5.15
CA GLY A 148 29.46 -1.33 -4.81
C GLY A 148 28.88 -0.29 -5.78
N ARG A 149 28.04 -0.72 -6.73
CA ARG A 149 27.40 0.18 -7.69
C ARG A 149 26.23 0.90 -7.01
N LEU A 150 26.15 2.22 -7.22
CA LEU A 150 25.01 3.01 -6.79
C LEU A 150 23.94 3.00 -7.89
N SER A 151 22.81 2.34 -7.62
CA SER A 151 21.62 2.46 -8.47
C SER A 151 20.87 3.72 -8.08
N ARG A 152 20.86 4.72 -8.98
CA ARG A 152 20.08 5.96 -8.78
C ARG A 152 18.59 5.66 -8.93
N LYS A 153 17.76 6.49 -8.30
CA LYS A 153 16.29 6.45 -8.44
C LYS A 153 15.86 6.38 -9.92
N LEU A 154 14.91 5.51 -10.24
CA LEU A 154 14.46 5.22 -11.60
C LEU A 154 13.97 6.47 -12.34
N SER A 155 13.17 7.32 -11.70
CA SER A 155 12.69 8.56 -12.31
C SER A 155 13.85 9.52 -12.65
N THR A 156 14.89 9.57 -11.81
CA THR A 156 16.12 10.34 -12.08
C THR A 156 16.92 9.74 -13.23
N ARG A 157 16.99 8.41 -13.33
CA ARG A 157 17.64 7.70 -14.44
C ARG A 157 16.95 7.99 -15.77
N LEU A 158 15.62 8.02 -15.81
CA LEU A 158 14.84 8.37 -17.01
C LEU A 158 15.04 9.84 -17.43
N VAL A 159 15.04 10.78 -16.48
CA VAL A 159 15.36 12.19 -16.79
C VAL A 159 16.78 12.32 -17.35
N THR A 160 17.74 11.56 -16.79
CA THR A 160 19.12 11.55 -17.28
C THR A 160 19.22 10.97 -18.70
N LEU A 161 18.44 9.92 -19.00
CA LEU A 161 18.34 9.35 -20.36
C LEU A 161 17.86 10.40 -21.36
N ILE A 162 16.76 11.09 -21.05
CA ILE A 162 16.20 12.14 -21.91
C ILE A 162 17.28 13.19 -22.24
N ASN A 163 17.97 13.70 -21.21
CA ASN A 163 19.02 14.70 -21.39
C ASN A 163 20.16 14.19 -22.29
N ARG A 164 20.64 12.95 -22.05
CA ARG A 164 21.72 12.35 -22.86
C ARG A 164 21.32 12.14 -24.32
N CYS A 165 20.08 11.74 -24.60
CA CYS A 165 19.59 11.60 -25.97
C CYS A 165 19.48 12.95 -26.69
N VAL A 166 19.04 13.99 -25.99
CA VAL A 166 18.98 15.37 -26.53
C VAL A 166 20.37 15.91 -26.84
N GLU A 167 21.34 15.70 -25.93
CA GLU A 167 22.74 16.04 -26.14
C GLU A 167 23.34 15.31 -27.36
N ALA A 168 23.14 13.99 -27.44
CA ALA A 168 23.65 13.16 -28.54
C ALA A 168 23.03 13.51 -29.91
N SER A 169 21.77 13.97 -29.94
CA SER A 169 21.10 14.39 -31.18
C SER A 169 21.41 15.85 -31.59
N GLY A 170 21.93 16.66 -30.66
CA GLY A 170 22.08 18.10 -30.80
C GLY A 170 20.78 18.86 -30.54
N ALA A 171 20.77 19.73 -29.51
CA ALA A 171 19.58 20.45 -29.04
C ALA A 171 18.84 21.23 -30.15
N ALA A 172 19.58 21.86 -31.08
CA ALA A 172 19.01 22.62 -32.19
C ALA A 172 18.29 21.75 -33.24
N ALA A 173 18.63 20.45 -33.36
CA ALA A 173 17.93 19.52 -34.25
C ALA A 173 16.62 19.01 -33.62
N PHE A 174 16.60 18.86 -32.30
CA PHE A 174 15.41 18.51 -31.53
C PHE A 174 14.34 19.62 -31.58
N LEU A 175 14.78 20.88 -31.40
CA LEU A 175 13.91 22.05 -31.47
C LEU A 175 13.34 22.30 -32.88
N ARG A 176 14.10 21.99 -33.94
CA ARG A 176 13.66 22.09 -35.34
C ARG A 176 12.70 20.99 -35.76
N ALA A 177 12.75 19.82 -35.11
CA ALA A 177 11.88 18.69 -35.41
C ALA A 177 10.45 18.83 -34.82
N GLY A 178 10.08 20.01 -34.31
CA GLY A 178 8.77 20.23 -33.71
C GLY A 178 8.56 19.46 -32.41
N PHE A 179 9.63 19.04 -31.73
CA PHE A 179 9.51 18.34 -30.45
C PHE A 179 9.00 19.32 -29.39
N THR A 180 7.70 19.24 -29.10
CA THR A 180 6.96 19.99 -28.07
C THR A 180 6.72 19.13 -26.83
N GLY A 181 7.61 18.17 -26.55
CA GLY A 181 7.56 17.37 -25.32
C GLY A 181 7.48 18.27 -24.08
N LEU A 182 6.93 17.72 -22.98
CA LEU A 182 6.60 18.35 -21.68
C LEU A 182 7.68 19.29 -21.06
N PHE A 183 8.86 19.38 -21.65
CA PHE A 183 10.06 20.02 -21.13
C PHE A 183 10.57 21.23 -21.94
N ARG A 184 9.79 21.80 -22.88
CA ARG A 184 10.13 23.11 -23.47
C ARG A 184 9.56 24.26 -22.64
N GLY A 185 10.36 24.81 -21.72
CA GLY A 185 10.07 26.08 -21.02
C GLY A 185 9.89 26.00 -19.49
N SER A 186 11.00 25.82 -18.76
CA SER A 186 11.40 26.43 -17.46
C SER A 186 10.44 26.69 -16.29
N ALA A 187 9.14 26.37 -16.33
CA ALA A 187 8.27 26.38 -15.15
C ALA A 187 7.94 24.96 -14.68
N SER A 188 7.66 24.03 -15.61
CA SER A 188 7.46 22.61 -15.29
C SER A 188 8.77 21.94 -14.88
N MET A 189 9.91 22.24 -15.49
CA MET A 189 11.20 21.66 -15.09
C MET A 189 11.64 22.16 -13.70
N ALA A 190 11.38 23.43 -13.39
CA ALA A 190 11.63 24.01 -12.08
C ALA A 190 10.64 23.50 -11.03
N SER A 191 9.35 23.32 -11.37
CA SER A 191 8.36 22.71 -10.48
C SER A 191 8.58 21.21 -10.30
N ILE A 192 9.06 20.50 -11.32
CA ILE A 192 9.40 19.07 -11.31
C ILE A 192 10.69 18.83 -10.53
N LEU A 193 11.70 19.68 -10.71
CA LEU A 193 12.88 19.69 -9.85
C LEU A 193 12.48 20.14 -8.45
N GLN A 194 11.62 21.16 -8.26
CA GLN A 194 11.09 21.54 -6.95
C GLN A 194 10.18 20.48 -6.34
N PHE A 195 9.56 19.56 -7.08
CA PHE A 195 8.71 18.48 -6.58
C PHE A 195 9.57 17.24 -6.25
N ALA A 196 10.56 16.93 -7.11
CA ALA A 196 11.64 16.00 -6.77
C ALA A 196 12.53 16.52 -5.62
N LEU A 197 12.56 17.84 -5.42
CA LEU A 197 13.16 18.56 -4.29
C LEU A 197 12.14 19.00 -3.23
N GLY A 198 10.88 18.56 -3.34
CA GLY A 198 9.71 19.23 -2.75
C GLY A 198 9.07 18.50 -1.60
N SER A 199 9.08 19.19 -0.45
CA SER A 199 8.69 18.71 0.87
C SER A 199 9.54 17.52 1.37
N LYS A 200 9.94 17.55 2.64
CA LYS A 200 10.79 16.50 3.22
C LYS A 200 10.10 15.11 3.20
N ARG A 201 8.77 15.07 3.20
CA ARG A 201 7.98 13.84 3.35
C ARG A 201 7.98 12.88 2.15
N PRO A 202 7.70 13.27 0.89
CA PRO A 202 7.76 12.37 -0.27
C PRO A 202 9.14 11.73 -0.46
N ARG A 203 10.20 12.46 -0.09
CA ARG A 203 11.58 11.95 -0.09
C ARG A 203 11.81 10.90 0.99
N LEU A 204 11.27 11.10 2.19
CA LEU A 204 11.35 10.12 3.27
C LEU A 204 10.57 8.85 2.92
N THR A 205 9.35 8.97 2.37
CA THR A 205 8.56 7.82 1.90
C THR A 205 9.33 6.96 0.91
N GLN A 206 9.98 7.59 -0.07
CA GLN A 206 10.81 6.90 -1.07
C GLN A 206 12.03 6.22 -0.45
N HIS A 207 12.71 6.89 0.49
CA HIS A 207 13.87 6.36 1.17
C HIS A 207 13.51 5.15 2.06
N VAL A 208 12.43 5.27 2.84
CA VAL A 208 11.87 4.19 3.66
C VAL A 208 11.46 3.00 2.78
N ALA A 209 10.74 3.26 1.68
CA ALA A 209 10.33 2.22 0.75
C ALA A 209 11.51 1.49 0.10
N GLN A 210 12.55 2.22 -0.32
CA GLN A 210 13.75 1.62 -0.89
C GLN A 210 14.54 0.83 0.16
N ALA A 211 14.69 1.35 1.38
CA ALA A 211 15.42 0.66 2.45
C ALA A 211 14.75 -0.66 2.81
N TYR A 212 13.42 -0.67 2.97
CA TYR A 212 12.64 -1.88 3.17
C TYR A 212 12.82 -2.88 2.02
N LEU A 213 12.75 -2.40 0.78
CA LEU A 213 12.91 -3.26 -0.40
C LEU A 213 14.34 -3.84 -0.52
N ASP A 214 15.35 -3.07 -0.18
CA ASP A 214 16.75 -3.50 -0.17
C ASP A 214 16.98 -4.60 0.89
N ASP A 215 16.37 -4.48 2.07
CA ASP A 215 16.44 -5.50 3.12
C ASP A 215 15.82 -6.83 2.64
N LEU A 216 14.66 -6.79 1.97
CA LEU A 216 14.05 -7.97 1.35
C LEU A 216 14.89 -8.55 0.20
N ALA A 217 15.46 -7.69 -0.64
CA ALA A 217 16.23 -8.11 -1.81
C ALA A 217 17.52 -8.84 -1.42
N THR A 218 18.17 -8.39 -0.34
CA THR A 218 19.49 -8.90 0.07
C THR A 218 19.40 -10.18 0.91
N ARG A 219 18.28 -10.43 1.57
CA ARG A 219 18.13 -11.53 2.52
C ARG A 219 16.97 -12.43 2.12
N PRO A 220 17.25 -13.65 1.62
CA PRO A 220 16.18 -14.60 1.37
C PRO A 220 15.51 -15.03 2.68
N ARG A 221 14.24 -15.42 2.58
CA ARG A 221 13.47 -15.93 3.72
C ARG A 221 14.11 -17.21 4.25
N ASN A 222 14.32 -17.26 5.56
CA ASN A 222 14.83 -18.44 6.25
C ASN A 222 13.78 -18.97 7.23
N GLY A 223 12.89 -19.84 6.73
CA GLY A 223 11.78 -20.36 7.52
C GLY A 223 10.92 -19.24 8.11
N ASP A 224 10.63 -19.35 9.41
CA ASP A 224 9.78 -18.41 10.16
C ASP A 224 10.61 -17.46 11.04
N HIS A 225 11.94 -17.43 10.83
CA HIS A 225 12.81 -16.53 11.56
C HIS A 225 12.51 -15.06 11.24
N PRO A 226 12.53 -14.18 12.25
CA PRO A 226 12.47 -12.74 12.04
C PRO A 226 13.58 -12.28 11.10
N LEU A 227 13.23 -11.40 10.16
CA LEU A 227 14.19 -10.74 9.28
C LEU A 227 14.49 -9.34 9.83
N PRO A 228 15.71 -9.07 10.32
CA PRO A 228 16.08 -7.72 10.74
C PRO A 228 16.19 -6.80 9.52
N LEU A 229 15.47 -5.67 9.58
CA LEU A 229 15.44 -4.63 8.55
C LEU A 229 16.50 -3.57 8.88
N GLU A 230 17.76 -3.92 8.60
CA GLU A 230 18.92 -3.10 8.97
C GLU A 230 18.96 -1.77 8.23
N ARG A 231 18.69 -1.76 6.92
CA ARG A 231 18.68 -0.52 6.16
C ARG A 231 17.54 0.38 6.60
N LEU A 232 16.37 -0.19 6.90
CA LEU A 232 15.28 0.59 7.48
C LEU A 232 15.64 1.18 8.84
N SER A 233 16.35 0.42 9.68
CA SER A 233 16.87 0.89 10.97
C SER A 233 17.91 2.01 10.80
N GLU A 234 18.78 1.94 9.79
CA GLU A 234 19.70 3.03 9.42
C GLU A 234 18.96 4.30 8.94
N VAL A 235 17.82 4.15 8.26
CA VAL A 235 16.97 5.31 7.92
C VAL A 235 16.41 5.93 9.21
N GLY A 236 16.00 5.09 10.16
CA GLY A 236 15.56 5.49 11.49
C GLY A 236 16.60 6.28 12.27
N THR A 237 17.88 5.87 12.24
CA THR A 237 18.97 6.62 12.89
C THR A 237 19.25 7.96 12.23
N ARG A 238 19.13 8.06 10.90
CA ARG A 238 19.43 9.29 10.15
C ARG A 238 18.32 10.34 10.16
N HIS A 239 17.06 9.89 10.11
CA HIS A 239 15.89 10.77 9.99
C HIS A 239 15.04 10.85 11.26
N GLY A 240 15.30 9.99 12.23
CA GLY A 240 14.53 9.88 13.48
C GLY A 240 13.43 8.83 13.37
N SER A 241 13.37 7.93 14.35
CA SER A 241 12.41 6.82 14.37
C SER A 241 10.95 7.26 14.38
N ALA A 242 10.64 8.43 14.95
CA ALA A 242 9.27 8.96 14.93
C ALA A 242 8.79 9.27 13.50
N GLU A 243 9.64 9.90 12.68
CA GLU A 243 9.30 10.22 11.28
C GLU A 243 9.17 8.92 10.46
N VAL A 244 10.10 7.98 10.63
CA VAL A 244 10.05 6.67 9.95
C VAL A 244 8.81 5.88 10.34
N ASN A 245 8.44 5.85 11.63
CA ASN A 245 7.22 5.17 12.09
C ASN A 245 5.95 5.78 11.50
N MET A 246 5.88 7.11 11.42
CA MET A 246 4.77 7.79 10.75
C MET A 246 4.70 7.44 9.26
N THR A 247 5.84 7.45 8.56
CA THR A 247 5.91 7.07 7.14
C THR A 247 5.52 5.60 6.90
N LEU A 248 5.98 4.68 7.75
CA LEU A 248 5.60 3.28 7.64
C LEU A 248 4.09 3.07 7.91
N ALA A 249 3.50 3.84 8.82
CA ALA A 249 2.04 3.82 9.08
C ALA A 249 1.21 4.44 7.93
N GLU A 250 1.81 5.28 7.08
CA GLU A 250 1.20 5.75 5.83
C GLU A 250 1.26 4.68 4.72
N LEU A 251 2.29 3.84 4.71
CA LEU A 251 2.52 2.78 3.71
C LEU A 251 1.78 1.47 4.02
N PHE A 252 1.67 1.12 5.30
CA PHE A 252 1.17 -0.16 5.79
C PHE A 252 0.06 0.01 6.85
N ARG A 253 -0.73 -1.04 7.04
CA ARG A 253 -1.83 -1.02 8.02
C ARG A 253 -1.24 -1.14 9.42
N GLN A 254 -1.51 -0.17 10.29
CA GLN A 254 -1.08 -0.23 11.68
C GLN A 254 -1.96 -1.19 12.49
N ASP A 255 -1.35 -2.26 13.00
CA ASP A 255 -1.98 -3.27 13.83
C ASP A 255 -1.37 -3.18 15.25
N GLY A 256 -1.77 -2.14 15.99
CA GLY A 256 -1.30 -1.89 17.36
C GLY A 256 -0.26 -0.76 17.48
N VAL A 257 0.41 -0.68 18.64
CA VAL A 257 1.33 0.43 18.95
C VAL A 257 2.70 0.25 18.29
N SER A 258 3.15 -0.99 18.11
CA SER A 258 4.50 -1.34 17.64
C SER A 258 4.52 -2.36 16.50
N SER A 259 3.40 -2.57 15.81
CA SER A 259 3.31 -3.54 14.70
C SER A 259 2.57 -2.95 13.51
N LEU A 260 3.10 -3.19 12.31
CA LEU A 260 2.53 -2.74 11.04
C LEU A 260 2.37 -3.93 10.11
N THR A 261 1.13 -4.30 9.81
CA THR A 261 0.83 -5.44 8.94
C THR A 261 1.02 -5.08 7.48
N ILE A 262 1.82 -5.91 6.81
CA ILE A 262 2.14 -5.79 5.39
C ILE A 262 1.29 -6.77 4.59
N LEU A 263 1.34 -8.05 4.95
CA LEU A 263 0.50 -9.10 4.36
C LEU A 263 -0.41 -9.66 5.45
N ASP A 264 -1.71 -9.73 5.13
CA ASP A 264 -2.73 -10.25 6.02
C ASP A 264 -3.21 -11.60 5.48
N SER A 265 -3.22 -12.61 6.34
CA SER A 265 -3.62 -13.98 6.01
C SER A 265 -5.06 -14.07 5.51
N ARG A 266 -5.93 -13.09 5.82
CA ARG A 266 -7.30 -13.01 5.28
C ARG A 266 -7.35 -12.89 3.76
N PHE A 267 -6.38 -12.21 3.15
CA PHE A 267 -6.29 -12.07 1.69
C PHE A 267 -5.38 -13.13 1.07
N HIS A 268 -4.68 -13.89 1.91
CA HIS A 268 -3.64 -14.82 1.56
C HIS A 268 -3.69 -16.05 2.50
N PRO A 269 -4.72 -16.91 2.38
CA PRO A 269 -5.01 -17.95 3.38
C PRO A 269 -3.90 -19.00 3.51
N GLU A 270 -3.13 -19.19 2.44
CA GLU A 270 -2.01 -20.14 2.35
C GLU A 270 -0.74 -19.63 3.05
N MET A 271 -0.76 -18.42 3.65
CA MET A 271 0.43 -17.74 4.17
C MET A 271 0.23 -17.18 5.58
N SER A 272 1.29 -17.22 6.39
CA SER A 272 1.34 -16.52 7.67
C SER A 272 1.29 -15.00 7.44
N ALA A 273 0.62 -14.29 8.34
CA ALA A 273 0.56 -12.84 8.25
C ALA A 273 1.98 -12.26 8.48
N LEU A 274 2.35 -11.23 7.73
CA LEU A 274 3.65 -10.57 7.86
C LEU A 274 3.46 -9.17 8.41
N ALA A 275 4.22 -8.84 9.45
CA ALA A 275 4.20 -7.52 10.06
C ALA A 275 5.61 -7.01 10.36
N ILE A 276 5.79 -5.68 10.27
CA ILE A 276 6.97 -5.00 10.79
C ILE A 276 6.74 -4.77 12.27
N ARG A 277 7.57 -5.41 13.11
CA ARG A 277 7.68 -5.13 14.54
C ARG A 277 8.68 -3.99 14.75
N VAL A 278 8.20 -2.92 15.38
CA VAL A 278 9.01 -1.79 15.82
C VAL A 278 9.53 -2.10 17.22
N VAL A 279 10.83 -2.31 17.34
CA VAL A 279 11.49 -2.53 18.63
C VAL A 279 11.99 -1.17 19.14
N PRO A 280 11.37 -0.63 20.21
CA PRO A 280 11.76 0.68 20.74
C PRO A 280 13.18 0.62 21.29
N PRO A 281 13.92 1.74 21.23
CA PRO A 281 15.28 1.80 21.73
C PRO A 281 15.32 1.61 23.26
N LYS A 282 16.36 0.95 23.75
CA LYS A 282 16.59 0.76 25.19
C LYS A 282 17.09 2.05 25.87
N ASN A 283 17.79 2.89 25.12
CA ASN A 283 18.28 4.19 25.57
C ASN A 283 17.58 5.32 24.79
N PRO A 284 17.36 6.50 25.39
CA PRO A 284 16.71 7.61 24.71
C PRO A 284 17.50 8.17 23.50
N ASP A 285 18.80 7.91 23.43
CA ASP A 285 19.68 8.35 22.34
C ASP A 285 19.77 7.35 21.17
N ASP A 286 19.26 6.11 21.36
CA ASP A 286 19.29 5.07 20.34
C ASP A 286 18.06 5.16 19.42
N ALA A 287 18.19 4.70 18.18
CA ALA A 287 17.06 4.59 17.26
C ALA A 287 16.29 3.28 17.47
N SER A 288 14.99 3.30 17.13
CA SER A 288 14.19 2.07 17.02
C SER A 288 14.79 1.13 15.96
N THR A 289 14.72 -0.17 16.24
CA THR A 289 15.07 -1.21 15.26
C THR A 289 13.80 -1.83 14.71
N TYR A 290 13.88 -2.35 13.49
CA TYR A 290 12.73 -2.87 12.77
C TYR A 290 12.98 -4.32 12.37
N ASP A 291 12.04 -5.20 12.70
CA ASP A 291 12.08 -6.61 12.31
C ASP A 291 10.83 -6.95 11.50
N LEU A 292 10.99 -7.68 10.40
CA LEU A 292 9.88 -8.32 9.72
C LEU A 292 9.62 -9.69 10.38
N ILE A 293 8.45 -9.85 10.97
CA ILE A 293 8.04 -11.06 11.68
C ILE A 293 6.87 -11.75 10.97
N GLN A 294 6.84 -13.07 11.07
CA GLN A 294 5.66 -13.86 10.72
C GLN A 294 4.79 -14.01 11.96
N SER A 295 3.54 -13.55 11.84
CA SER A 295 2.51 -13.74 12.84
C SER A 295 1.76 -15.01 12.46
N ASP A 296 2.04 -16.10 13.15
CA ASP A 296 1.30 -17.34 12.97
C ASP A 296 -0.16 -17.10 13.33
N GLY A 297 -1.04 -17.33 12.36
CA GLY A 297 -2.45 -17.58 12.64
C GLY A 297 -2.53 -18.84 13.50
N GLN A 298 -2.61 -18.65 14.81
CA GLN A 298 -3.14 -19.61 15.78
C GLN A 298 -2.51 -21.03 15.74
N ARG A 299 -1.35 -21.19 16.38
CA ARG A 299 -1.02 -22.43 17.12
C ARG A 299 -0.47 -22.05 18.48
N GLY A 300 -1.21 -22.39 19.54
CA GLY A 300 -0.73 -22.28 20.90
C GLY A 300 0.46 -23.22 21.11
N PRO A 301 1.50 -22.81 21.87
CA PRO A 301 2.50 -23.74 22.32
C PRO A 301 2.00 -24.44 23.58
N ASP A 302 1.47 -25.66 23.41
CA ASP A 302 1.68 -26.70 24.40
C ASP A 302 3.18 -27.04 24.40
N SER A 303 3.94 -26.44 25.31
CA SER A 303 5.21 -27.00 25.77
C SER A 303 5.55 -26.47 27.16
N ARG A 304 5.18 -27.31 28.13
CA ARG A 304 5.66 -27.43 29.52
C ARG A 304 6.93 -26.64 29.88
N GLY A 305 6.82 -25.90 30.98
CA GLY A 305 7.77 -25.94 32.09
C GLY A 305 8.77 -24.79 32.21
N GLY A 306 8.48 -23.84 33.10
CA GLY A 306 9.43 -22.83 33.57
C GLY A 306 8.72 -21.69 34.30
N GLU A 307 8.35 -21.92 35.56
CA GLU A 307 7.77 -20.90 36.45
C GLU A 307 8.71 -19.70 36.65
N GLY A 308 8.11 -18.52 36.73
CA GLY A 308 8.63 -17.40 37.53
C GLY A 308 8.91 -16.11 36.78
N ALA A 309 7.88 -15.26 36.60
CA ALA A 309 7.87 -13.85 37.04
C ALA A 309 6.72 -13.06 36.38
N THR A 310 5.83 -12.53 37.24
CA THR A 310 4.93 -11.39 37.03
C THR A 310 4.09 -11.38 35.76
N ALA A 311 2.88 -11.92 35.88
CA ALA A 311 1.78 -11.74 34.94
C ALA A 311 1.31 -10.29 34.92
N ASP A 312 1.97 -9.45 34.13
CA ASP A 312 1.30 -8.31 33.49
C ASP A 312 0.64 -8.84 32.22
N ALA A 313 -0.64 -9.20 32.35
CA ALA A 313 -1.45 -9.63 31.22
C ALA A 313 -1.62 -8.47 30.24
N ASP A 314 -0.83 -8.50 29.16
CA ASP A 314 -1.07 -7.73 27.95
C ASP A 314 -2.42 -8.15 27.36
N PHE A 315 -3.49 -7.49 27.78
CA PHE A 315 -4.78 -7.62 27.11
C PHE A 315 -4.64 -6.97 25.73
N GLY A 316 -4.51 -7.80 24.70
CA GLY A 316 -4.73 -7.40 23.31
C GLY A 316 -6.07 -6.66 23.14
N SER A 317 -6.25 -5.97 22.00
CA SER A 317 -7.44 -5.15 21.77
C SER A 317 -8.73 -5.95 22.05
N PRO A 318 -9.65 -5.47 22.90
CA PRO A 318 -10.84 -6.24 23.26
C PRO A 318 -11.74 -6.55 22.05
N TRP A 319 -11.55 -5.84 20.94
CA TRP A 319 -12.23 -6.06 19.67
C TRP A 319 -11.72 -7.26 18.86
N GLN A 320 -10.56 -7.82 19.23
CA GLN A 320 -9.94 -8.99 18.59
C GLN A 320 -10.24 -10.29 19.34
N ARG A 321 -10.85 -10.19 20.53
CA ARG A 321 -11.21 -11.33 21.37
C ARG A 321 -12.60 -11.84 20.99
N GLU A 322 -12.66 -13.08 20.50
CA GLU A 322 -13.92 -13.76 20.15
C GLU A 322 -14.60 -14.40 21.36
N ASP A 323 -13.86 -14.57 22.47
CA ASP A 323 -14.30 -15.12 23.75
C ASP A 323 -14.84 -14.06 24.73
N LEU A 324 -14.90 -12.80 24.31
CA LEU A 324 -15.13 -11.68 25.23
C LEU A 324 -16.58 -11.63 25.71
N THR A 325 -16.82 -11.86 27.00
CA THR A 325 -18.16 -11.83 27.60
C THR A 325 -18.54 -10.45 28.13
N LYS A 326 -19.83 -10.24 28.48
CA LYS A 326 -20.29 -9.05 29.22
C LYS A 326 -19.49 -8.73 30.48
N LYS A 327 -19.06 -9.76 31.22
CA LYS A 327 -18.27 -9.60 32.45
C LYS A 327 -16.89 -9.03 32.12
N ASP A 328 -16.25 -9.57 31.09
CA ASP A 328 -14.95 -9.10 30.61
C ASP A 328 -15.03 -7.63 30.15
N TRP A 329 -16.10 -7.25 29.45
CA TRP A 329 -16.33 -5.85 29.08
C TRP A 329 -16.45 -4.90 30.28
N THR A 330 -17.10 -5.35 31.35
CA THR A 330 -17.22 -4.55 32.58
C THR A 330 -15.85 -4.35 33.23
N GLU A 331 -15.02 -5.39 33.25
CA GLU A 331 -13.65 -5.30 33.75
C GLU A 331 -12.78 -4.40 32.89
N VAL A 332 -12.89 -4.50 31.56
CA VAL A 332 -12.18 -3.64 30.59
C VAL A 332 -12.55 -2.18 30.80
N LEU A 333 -13.85 -1.84 30.86
CA LEU A 333 -14.30 -0.46 31.06
C LEU A 333 -13.79 0.10 32.39
N ARG A 334 -13.88 -0.68 33.48
CA ARG A 334 -13.39 -0.29 34.81
C ARG A 334 -11.87 -0.12 34.84
N ALA A 335 -11.13 -1.02 34.21
CA ALA A 335 -9.67 -0.95 34.14
C ALA A 335 -9.20 0.28 33.35
N VAL A 336 -9.86 0.59 32.23
CA VAL A 336 -9.56 1.77 31.40
C VAL A 336 -9.88 3.06 32.16
N GLU A 337 -11.02 3.12 32.86
CA GLU A 337 -11.39 4.25 33.70
C GLU A 337 -10.37 4.47 34.83
N LYS A 338 -10.01 3.41 35.57
CA LYS A 338 -9.03 3.46 36.67
C LYS A 338 -7.66 3.96 36.22
N ARG A 339 -7.17 3.48 35.06
CA ARG A 339 -5.86 3.88 34.50
C ARG A 339 -5.89 5.20 33.71
N LYS A 340 -7.06 5.87 33.61
CA LYS A 340 -7.28 7.07 32.77
C LYS A 340 -6.81 6.90 31.32
N GLY A 341 -6.86 5.66 30.83
CA GLY A 341 -6.40 5.29 29.49
C GLY A 341 -7.40 5.68 28.40
N ARG A 342 -7.06 5.39 27.14
CA ARG A 342 -7.99 5.50 26.02
C ARG A 342 -8.25 4.13 25.41
N LEU A 343 -9.51 3.79 25.19
CA LEU A 343 -9.89 2.55 24.51
C LEU A 343 -9.84 2.75 22.99
N ASP A 344 -9.31 1.75 22.28
CA ASP A 344 -9.19 1.78 20.82
C ASP A 344 -10.57 1.75 20.15
N PRO A 345 -10.72 2.34 18.95
CA PRO A 345 -11.97 2.28 18.21
C PRO A 345 -12.29 0.84 17.78
N PRO A 346 -13.57 0.51 17.56
CA PRO A 346 -13.90 -0.74 16.92
C PRO A 346 -13.33 -0.77 15.48
N PRO A 347 -13.03 -1.95 14.92
CA PRO A 347 -12.53 -2.10 13.55
C PRO A 347 -13.46 -1.43 12.52
N ARG A 348 -12.88 -0.86 11.46
CA ARG A 348 -13.63 -0.15 10.41
C ARG A 348 -14.52 -1.07 9.56
N ASP A 349 -14.15 -2.34 9.44
CA ASP A 349 -14.88 -3.33 8.64
C ASP A 349 -15.93 -4.03 9.52
N ASN A 350 -17.22 -3.77 9.27
CA ASN A 350 -18.39 -4.39 9.91
C ASN A 350 -18.29 -4.59 11.43
N PRO A 351 -18.09 -3.53 12.24
CA PRO A 351 -17.97 -3.66 13.69
C PRO A 351 -19.22 -4.27 14.35
N ARG A 352 -20.41 -4.04 13.77
CA ARG A 352 -21.70 -4.45 14.35
C ARG A 352 -21.98 -5.96 14.31
N GLU A 353 -21.25 -6.69 13.47
CA GLU A 353 -21.41 -8.14 13.31
C GLU A 353 -20.45 -8.94 14.22
N ARG A 354 -19.47 -8.27 14.86
CA ARG A 354 -18.48 -8.93 15.71
C ARG A 354 -19.06 -9.29 17.07
N VAL A 355 -18.76 -10.49 17.56
CA VAL A 355 -19.17 -10.99 18.89
C VAL A 355 -18.81 -10.00 20.00
N SER A 356 -17.57 -9.49 20.03
CA SER A 356 -17.13 -8.49 21.01
C SER A 356 -18.00 -7.22 21.01
N TYR A 357 -18.44 -6.75 19.85
CA TYR A 357 -19.32 -5.57 19.76
C TYR A 357 -20.74 -5.89 20.19
N LEU A 358 -21.25 -7.06 19.81
CA LEU A 358 -22.57 -7.55 20.22
C LEU A 358 -22.68 -7.68 21.74
N GLU A 359 -21.64 -8.24 22.38
CA GLU A 359 -21.56 -8.40 23.83
C GLU A 359 -21.48 -7.06 24.57
N LEU A 360 -20.71 -6.10 24.06
CA LEU A 360 -20.67 -4.73 24.61
C LEU A 360 -22.03 -4.04 24.48
N ARG A 361 -22.66 -4.19 23.32
CA ARG A 361 -23.96 -3.59 23.04
C ARG A 361 -25.04 -4.17 23.96
N ASP A 362 -25.06 -5.49 24.14
CA ASP A 362 -26.02 -6.13 25.03
C ASP A 362 -25.76 -5.78 26.50
N LEU A 363 -24.49 -5.65 26.91
CA LEU A 363 -24.11 -5.13 28.24
C LEU A 363 -24.67 -3.71 28.46
N VAL A 364 -24.45 -2.79 27.51
CA VAL A 364 -24.94 -1.40 27.59
C VAL A 364 -26.48 -1.34 27.64
N ILE A 365 -27.18 -2.21 26.90
CA ILE A 365 -28.65 -2.25 26.92
C ILE A 365 -29.17 -2.82 28.26
N SER A 366 -28.48 -3.81 28.84
CA SER A 366 -28.91 -4.51 30.06
C SER A 366 -28.54 -3.79 31.37
N ASP A 367 -27.36 -3.16 31.45
CA ASP A 367 -26.81 -2.67 32.72
C ASP A 367 -26.62 -1.14 32.75
N PRO A 368 -27.34 -0.40 33.63
CA PRO A 368 -27.15 1.04 33.80
C PRO A 368 -25.75 1.43 34.27
N ALA A 369 -25.08 0.61 35.08
CA ALA A 369 -23.74 0.91 35.57
C ALA A 369 -22.72 0.82 34.42
N ALA A 370 -22.86 -0.17 33.54
CA ALA A 370 -22.04 -0.29 32.34
C ALA A 370 -22.26 0.87 31.36
N ARG A 371 -23.51 1.37 31.20
CA ARG A 371 -23.78 2.59 30.40
C ARG A 371 -23.01 3.80 30.93
N LYS A 372 -23.06 4.01 32.24
CA LYS A 372 -22.33 5.11 32.88
C LYS A 372 -20.83 4.98 32.69
N ALA A 373 -20.27 3.79 32.89
CA ALA A 373 -18.85 3.52 32.67
C ALA A 373 -18.43 3.73 31.20
N PHE A 374 -19.24 3.26 30.25
CA PHE A 374 -19.00 3.44 28.81
C PHE A 374 -18.91 4.93 28.43
N LEU A 375 -19.81 5.76 28.95
CA LEU A 375 -19.85 7.20 28.69
C LEU A 375 -18.67 7.94 29.36
N ALA A 376 -18.22 7.47 30.53
CA ALA A 376 -17.12 8.05 31.29
C ALA A 376 -15.72 7.72 30.72
N VAL A 377 -15.55 6.55 30.10
CA VAL A 377 -14.28 6.12 29.49
C VAL A 377 -13.89 7.01 28.30
N ARG A 378 -12.58 7.27 28.16
CA ARG A 378 -12.01 7.98 27.01
C ARG A 378 -11.79 7.01 25.85
N TRP A 379 -12.16 7.45 24.64
CA TRP A 379 -12.06 6.65 23.41
C TRP A 379 -11.09 7.33 22.44
N LYS A 380 -10.29 6.54 21.71
CA LYS A 380 -9.54 7.05 20.53
C LYS A 380 -10.46 7.26 19.33
N GLY A 381 -11.55 6.50 19.25
CA GLY A 381 -12.69 6.73 18.36
C GLY A 381 -13.90 5.98 18.91
N ARG A 382 -14.87 6.71 19.48
CA ARG A 382 -16.05 6.10 20.11
C ARG A 382 -16.98 5.57 19.00
N PRO A 383 -17.59 4.38 19.14
CA PRO A 383 -18.66 3.96 18.23
C PRO A 383 -19.85 4.91 18.36
N SER A 384 -20.02 5.82 17.40
CA SER A 384 -21.00 6.92 17.47
C SER A 384 -22.42 6.41 17.70
N GLY A 385 -22.87 5.43 16.93
CA GLY A 385 -24.21 4.84 17.09
C GLY A 385 -24.45 4.24 18.48
N LEU A 386 -23.47 3.50 19.02
CA LEU A 386 -23.55 2.93 20.37
C LEU A 386 -23.47 4.01 21.46
N GLY A 387 -22.68 5.06 21.25
CA GLY A 387 -22.59 6.21 22.15
C GLY A 387 -23.92 6.98 22.23
N LEU A 388 -24.55 7.21 21.09
CA LEU A 388 -25.87 7.84 21.01
C LEU A 388 -26.94 6.95 21.65
N LEU A 389 -26.88 5.63 21.47
CA LEU A 389 -27.75 4.67 22.15
C LEU A 389 -27.55 4.72 23.68
N CYS A 390 -26.31 4.79 24.17
CA CYS A 390 -26.03 4.94 25.61
C CYS A 390 -26.65 6.22 26.17
N GLN A 391 -26.52 7.34 25.46
CA GLN A 391 -27.09 8.63 25.87
C GLN A 391 -28.62 8.55 25.91
N LEU A 392 -29.24 8.03 24.85
CA LEU A 392 -30.70 7.87 24.76
C LEU A 392 -31.23 6.97 25.89
N LEU A 393 -30.58 5.84 26.18
CA LEU A 393 -31.00 4.92 27.25
C LEU A 393 -30.73 5.45 28.66
N SER A 394 -29.81 6.42 28.81
CA SER A 394 -29.51 7.04 30.11
C SER A 394 -30.39 8.26 30.38
N ALA A 395 -30.72 9.04 29.35
CA ALA A 395 -31.53 10.25 29.47
C ALA A 395 -33.03 10.02 29.21
N GLY A 396 -33.41 8.90 28.58
CA GLY A 396 -34.80 8.60 28.19
C GLY A 396 -35.27 9.33 26.93
N SER A 397 -34.60 10.42 26.55
CA SER A 397 -34.80 11.14 25.30
C SER A 397 -33.48 11.64 24.72
N LEU A 398 -33.41 11.77 23.40
CA LEU A 398 -32.24 12.29 22.69
C LEU A 398 -32.69 13.14 21.49
N ALA A 399 -32.18 14.37 21.43
CA ALA A 399 -32.18 15.17 20.22
C ALA A 399 -30.75 15.13 19.63
N PRO A 400 -30.55 14.59 18.42
CA PRO A 400 -29.26 14.63 17.75
C PRO A 400 -28.79 16.07 17.56
N GLU A 401 -27.50 16.32 17.77
CA GLU A 401 -26.91 17.66 17.60
C GLU A 401 -26.65 17.97 16.12
N VAL A 402 -26.37 16.93 15.32
CA VAL A 402 -26.12 17.01 13.88
C VAL A 402 -26.95 15.95 13.15
N ASP A 403 -27.39 16.24 11.92
CA ASP A 403 -28.23 15.32 11.13
C ASP A 403 -27.63 13.90 10.99
N THR A 404 -26.29 13.81 10.87
CA THR A 404 -25.55 12.55 10.75
C THR A 404 -25.62 11.68 12.00
N ASP A 405 -25.83 12.26 13.18
CA ASP A 405 -26.00 11.51 14.44
C ASP A 405 -27.31 10.72 14.42
N GLY A 406 -28.36 11.28 13.82
CA GLY A 406 -29.61 10.57 13.58
C GLY A 406 -29.39 9.31 12.74
N ASP A 407 -28.63 9.43 11.66
CA ASP A 407 -28.34 8.30 10.76
C ASP A 407 -27.47 7.23 11.46
N TYR A 408 -26.50 7.63 12.30
CA TYR A 408 -25.69 6.69 13.08
C TYR A 408 -26.50 5.92 14.13
N LEU A 409 -27.46 6.57 14.77
CA LEU A 409 -28.34 5.96 15.76
C LEU A 409 -29.33 5.01 15.09
N GLU A 410 -30.02 5.42 14.03
CA GLU A 410 -30.96 4.57 13.30
C GLU A 410 -30.27 3.32 12.75
N ALA A 411 -29.05 3.44 12.21
CA ALA A 411 -28.27 2.27 11.76
C ALA A 411 -27.96 1.26 12.89
N GLU A 412 -27.81 1.73 14.13
CA GLU A 412 -27.62 0.87 15.30
C GLU A 412 -28.93 0.19 15.73
N LEU A 413 -30.03 0.93 15.70
CA LEU A 413 -31.37 0.44 16.03
C LEU A 413 -31.89 -0.58 15.00
N ASP A 414 -31.68 -0.32 13.71
CA ASP A 414 -32.03 -1.23 12.63
C ASP A 414 -31.26 -2.55 12.72
N HIS A 415 -29.99 -2.50 13.14
CA HIS A 415 -29.21 -3.71 13.37
C HIS A 415 -29.74 -4.51 14.57
N LEU A 416 -30.25 -3.85 15.60
CA LEU A 416 -30.89 -4.52 16.74
C LEU A 416 -32.25 -5.14 16.35
N ASP A 417 -32.97 -4.53 15.42
CA ASP A 417 -34.29 -4.99 14.97
C ASP A 417 -34.19 -6.14 13.95
N LYS A 418 -33.20 -6.12 13.04
CA LYS A 418 -32.93 -7.20 12.05
C LYS A 418 -32.62 -8.58 12.66
N GLY A 419 -32.27 -8.65 13.95
CA GLY A 419 -31.99 -9.90 14.67
C GLY A 419 -33.23 -10.63 15.20
N ARG A 420 -34.46 -10.13 14.97
CA ARG A 420 -35.70 -10.75 15.46
C ARG A 420 -36.62 -11.11 14.30
N ALA A 421 -36.77 -12.42 14.06
CA ALA A 421 -37.47 -12.99 12.90
C ALA A 421 -38.97 -12.67 12.78
N ASP A 422 -39.59 -12.10 13.80
CA ASP A 422 -41.03 -11.86 13.84
C ASP A 422 -41.38 -10.40 14.11
N ARG A 423 -41.37 -9.53 13.08
CA ARG A 423 -42.24 -8.34 13.02
C ARG A 423 -42.19 -7.55 11.71
N LYS A 424 -43.34 -6.99 11.32
CA LYS A 424 -43.44 -5.84 10.41
C LYS A 424 -42.91 -4.61 11.14
N ALA A 425 -41.71 -4.14 10.79
CA ALA A 425 -41.15 -2.91 11.34
C ALA A 425 -42.13 -1.74 11.07
N LYS A 426 -42.56 -1.05 12.13
CA LYS A 426 -43.25 0.24 11.98
C LYS A 426 -42.15 1.29 11.82
N ASP A 427 -42.22 2.06 10.74
CA ASP A 427 -41.25 3.11 10.45
C ASP A 427 -41.11 4.06 11.68
N GLY A 428 -39.89 4.24 12.16
CA GLY A 428 -39.58 5.04 13.34
C GLY A 428 -39.88 4.42 14.70
N GLN A 429 -40.14 3.11 14.82
CA GLN A 429 -40.29 2.43 16.12
C GLN A 429 -39.48 1.12 16.21
N TRP A 430 -38.56 1.05 17.18
CA TRP A 430 -37.68 -0.11 17.39
C TRP A 430 -37.94 -0.75 18.75
N LYS A 431 -37.92 -2.09 18.81
CA LYS A 431 -38.00 -2.84 20.07
C LYS A 431 -36.67 -3.53 20.32
N ILE A 432 -35.85 -2.90 21.15
CA ILE A 432 -34.53 -3.45 21.49
C ILE A 432 -34.65 -4.43 22.67
N GLY A 433 -33.56 -5.17 22.96
CA GLY A 433 -33.51 -6.11 24.09
C GLY A 433 -33.90 -5.50 25.44
N ASN A 434 -34.17 -6.35 26.43
CA ASN A 434 -34.46 -5.96 27.82
C ASN A 434 -35.69 -5.04 28.03
N GLY A 435 -36.71 -5.17 27.17
CA GLY A 435 -38.01 -4.50 27.35
C GLY A 435 -38.03 -3.03 26.93
N TRP A 436 -36.99 -2.54 26.27
CA TRP A 436 -36.91 -1.18 25.75
C TRP A 436 -37.62 -1.05 24.40
N THR A 437 -38.35 0.06 24.24
CA THR A 437 -39.00 0.48 23.01
C THR A 437 -38.55 1.90 22.69
N ILE A 438 -37.95 2.11 21.52
CA ILE A 438 -37.49 3.40 21.06
C ILE A 438 -38.43 3.90 19.96
N VAL A 439 -38.82 5.17 20.03
CA VAL A 439 -39.70 5.82 19.05
C VAL A 439 -39.02 7.09 18.55
N ARG A 440 -39.00 7.26 17.22
CA ARG A 440 -38.65 8.51 16.55
C ARG A 440 -39.87 9.41 16.49
N GLU A 441 -39.73 10.60 17.06
CA GLU A 441 -40.68 11.69 16.98
C GLU A 441 -40.12 12.71 15.97
N VAL A 442 -40.93 13.15 15.01
CA VAL A 442 -40.53 14.18 14.05
C VAL A 442 -41.24 15.48 14.43
N ALA A 443 -40.47 16.46 14.92
CA ALA A 443 -41.00 17.77 15.28
C ALA A 443 -41.17 18.66 14.04
N LYS A 444 -41.93 19.76 14.18
CA LYS A 444 -42.06 20.79 13.12
C LYS A 444 -40.66 21.30 12.74
N GLY A 445 -40.30 21.22 11.46
CA GLY A 445 -38.97 21.55 10.95
C GLY A 445 -38.10 20.35 10.57
N ASN A 446 -38.67 19.14 10.53
CA ASN A 446 -37.97 17.90 10.13
C ASN A 446 -36.85 17.47 11.09
N VAL A 447 -36.85 18.01 12.32
CA VAL A 447 -35.90 17.63 13.38
C VAL A 447 -36.33 16.31 13.98
N ARG A 448 -35.44 15.31 13.92
CA ARG A 448 -35.65 13.97 14.48
C ARG A 448 -35.33 14.01 15.97
N THR A 449 -36.25 13.57 16.82
CA THR A 449 -36.00 13.31 18.24
C THR A 449 -36.33 11.86 18.56
N TYR A 450 -35.69 11.29 19.58
CA TYR A 450 -35.87 9.90 19.97
C TYR A 450 -36.31 9.83 21.43
N ARG A 451 -37.24 8.91 21.72
CA ARG A 451 -37.69 8.60 23.08
C ARG A 451 -37.53 7.11 23.34
N ALA A 452 -36.89 6.77 24.46
CA ALA A 452 -36.72 5.40 24.92
C ALA A 452 -37.67 5.12 26.10
N ASN A 453 -38.57 4.17 25.93
CA ASN A 453 -39.51 3.71 26.94
C ASN A 453 -39.16 2.26 27.31
N GLY A 454 -38.76 2.02 28.55
CA GLY A 454 -38.45 0.68 29.06
C GLY A 454 -38.58 0.62 30.58
N LYS A 455 -38.55 -0.58 31.16
CA LYS A 455 -38.35 -0.72 32.61
C LYS A 455 -36.92 -0.31 32.92
N SER A 456 -36.68 0.99 33.16
CA SER A 456 -35.45 1.42 33.81
C SER A 456 -35.44 0.79 35.20
N GLY A 457 -34.56 -0.17 35.42
CA GLY A 457 -34.24 -0.65 36.77
C GLY A 457 -33.38 0.38 37.48
N ASP A 458 -33.95 1.57 37.71
CA ASP A 458 -33.46 2.52 38.72
C ASP A 458 -33.90 2.05 40.10
#